data_AF-C0E5T9-F1
#
_entry.id   AF-C0E5T9-F1
#
_cell.length_a   1.000
_cell.length_b   1.000
_cell.length_c   1.000
_cell.angle_alpha   90.00
_cell.angle_beta   90.00
_cell.angle_gamma   90.00
#
_symmetry.space_group_name_H-M   'P 1'
#
loop_
_entity.id
_entity.type
_entity.pdbx_description
1 polymer ?
#
loop_
_entity_poly.entity_id
_entity_poly.type
_entity_poly.pdbx_seq_one_letter_code
_entity_poly.pdbx_strand_id
1 'polypeptide(L)'
;MGKLIDALYYLVVTAIIGGFVVQGALKLTPTLEHTFGTAAARVPDSWAFPLAIIGLLTLNLLLERILPLRALSEAHWVYTARPARRMPGFDGLSWVQLGLVGGVAALVGVGQGMWWQYAVIAVLSRFMMGMRNWTLAQLLAAGVTRSVGLGGLSVQDSELVSQAFAQCAITNNLKVWLAVRPAGNPWLLVARRYGRRFYLPLLVVIIVCLSLSMAPTWPQVAVVVFLLAWSILGAGVARCTRFGMWGSQETARVLWVVVAGHALVAAMILWVTWRAVNPAALVATVVMVVYVGVVRSRPRAATSAEVVDSGLGAMVSPDLIGYYGKGLVVALVGAVITLAAISGS
;
A
#
# COMPACT_ATOMS: atom_id res chain seq x y z
N MET A 1 -25.00 -18.17 17.48
CA MET A 1 -23.73 -18.43 18.18
C MET A 1 -22.53 -18.51 17.23
N GLY A 2 -22.54 -19.30 16.15
CA GLY A 2 -21.38 -19.45 15.24
C GLY A 2 -20.72 -18.15 14.76
N LYS A 3 -21.49 -17.20 14.19
CA LYS A 3 -20.93 -15.92 13.69
C LYS A 3 -20.28 -15.03 14.77
N LEU A 4 -20.71 -15.16 16.03
CA LEU A 4 -20.12 -14.41 17.15
C LEU A 4 -18.77 -15.02 17.54
N ILE A 5 -18.71 -16.35 17.57
CA ILE A 5 -17.48 -17.11 17.84
C ILE A 5 -16.47 -16.87 16.72
N ASP A 6 -16.89 -16.87 15.46
CA ASP A 6 -16.02 -16.55 14.32
C ASP A 6 -15.47 -15.12 14.42
N ALA A 7 -16.33 -14.14 14.69
CA ALA A 7 -15.89 -12.75 14.87
C ALA A 7 -14.91 -12.59 16.03
N LEU A 8 -15.16 -13.28 17.15
CA LEU A 8 -14.29 -13.27 18.32
C LEU A 8 -12.96 -13.97 18.04
N TYR A 9 -12.98 -15.07 17.30
CA TYR A 9 -11.78 -15.77 16.81
C TYR A 9 -10.92 -14.84 15.94
N TYR A 10 -11.51 -14.19 14.92
CA TYR A 10 -10.76 -13.25 14.07
C TYR A 10 -10.23 -12.06 14.87
N LEU A 11 -10.99 -11.54 15.84
CA LEU A 11 -10.55 -10.45 16.70
C LEU A 11 -9.35 -10.88 17.56
N VAL A 12 -9.41 -12.04 18.21
CA VAL A 12 -8.32 -12.58 19.03
C VAL A 12 -7.08 -12.85 18.18
N VAL A 13 -7.22 -13.52 17.03
CA VAL A 13 -6.10 -13.78 16.12
C VAL A 13 -5.45 -12.47 15.67
N THR A 14 -6.25 -11.46 15.33
CA THR A 14 -5.69 -10.20 14.88
C THR A 14 -5.06 -9.38 16.02
N ALA A 15 -5.59 -9.49 17.23
CA ALA A 15 -4.98 -8.91 18.43
C ALA A 15 -3.63 -9.58 18.75
N ILE A 16 -3.53 -10.90 18.60
CA ILE A 16 -2.28 -11.65 18.78
C ILE A 16 -1.25 -11.20 17.73
N ILE A 17 -1.62 -11.17 16.45
CA ILE A 17 -0.72 -10.72 15.36
C ILE A 17 -0.29 -9.26 15.61
N GLY A 18 -1.23 -8.38 15.94
CA GLY A 18 -0.95 -6.99 16.27
C GLY A 18 0.00 -6.87 17.46
N GLY A 19 -0.21 -7.66 18.51
CA GLY A 19 0.67 -7.74 19.68
C GLY A 19 2.08 -8.20 19.33
N PHE A 20 2.22 -9.26 18.53
CA PHE A 20 3.53 -9.72 18.03
C PHE A 20 4.26 -8.66 17.22
N VAL A 21 3.52 -7.95 16.36
CA VAL A 21 4.05 -6.90 15.50
C VAL A 21 4.53 -5.70 16.32
N VAL A 22 3.74 -5.26 17.31
CA VAL A 22 4.12 -4.19 18.24
C VAL A 22 5.32 -4.59 19.11
N GLN A 23 5.30 -5.79 19.69
CA GLN A 23 6.41 -6.31 20.51
C GLN A 23 7.68 -6.51 19.70
N GLY A 24 7.55 -6.99 18.46
CA GLY A 24 8.65 -7.11 17.50
C GLY A 24 9.28 -5.76 17.20
N ALA A 25 8.45 -4.74 16.91
CA ALA A 25 8.93 -3.38 16.68
C ALA A 25 9.67 -2.82 17.91
N LEU A 26 9.09 -2.95 19.11
CA LEU A 26 9.70 -2.51 20.36
C LEU A 26 11.07 -3.15 20.65
N LYS A 27 11.26 -4.43 20.28
CA LYS A 27 12.54 -5.13 20.41
C LYS A 27 13.53 -4.76 19.30
N LEU A 28 13.04 -4.43 18.10
CA LEU A 28 13.88 -4.07 16.96
C LEU A 28 14.53 -2.69 17.16
N THR A 29 13.81 -1.72 17.72
CA THR A 29 14.28 -0.34 17.91
C THR A 29 15.64 -0.23 18.63
N PRO A 30 15.84 -0.77 19.85
CA PRO A 30 17.12 -0.67 20.54
C PRO A 30 18.24 -1.41 19.78
N THR A 31 17.90 -2.47 19.05
CA THR A 31 18.87 -3.22 18.22
C THR A 31 19.34 -2.37 17.04
N LEU A 32 18.45 -1.64 16.37
CA LEU A 32 18.80 -0.74 15.28
C LEU A 32 19.66 0.43 15.75
N GLU A 33 19.32 1.03 16.90
CA GLU A 33 20.11 2.10 17.51
C GLU A 33 21.51 1.63 17.89
N HIS A 34 21.63 0.46 18.52
CA HIS A 34 22.93 -0.12 18.87
C HIS A 34 23.78 -0.43 17.62
N THR A 35 23.14 -0.91 16.54
CA THR A 35 23.86 -1.39 15.36
C THR A 35 24.27 -0.27 14.41
N PHE A 36 23.40 0.73 14.21
CA PHE A 36 23.61 1.77 13.20
C PHE A 36 23.86 3.15 13.81
N GLY A 37 23.64 3.34 15.11
CA GLY A 37 23.62 4.65 15.74
C GLY A 37 22.25 5.33 15.64
N THR A 38 22.18 6.56 16.14
CA THR A 38 20.95 7.35 16.16
C THR A 38 20.83 8.18 14.88
N ALA A 39 19.88 7.85 14.01
CA ALA A 39 19.47 8.77 12.96
C ALA A 39 18.75 9.96 13.61
N ALA A 40 18.93 11.18 13.08
CA ALA A 40 18.21 12.35 13.57
C ALA A 40 17.32 12.95 12.46
N ALA A 41 16.06 13.18 12.77
CA ALA A 41 15.13 13.87 11.87
C ALA A 41 15.13 15.39 12.11
N ARG A 42 14.72 16.14 11.08
CA ARG A 42 14.44 17.58 11.10
C ARG A 42 12.96 17.89 11.33
N VAL A 43 12.11 16.86 11.33
CA VAL A 43 10.65 16.99 11.53
C VAL A 43 10.37 17.33 12.99
N PRO A 44 9.63 18.41 13.28
CA PRO A 44 9.24 18.72 14.66
C PRO A 44 8.23 17.71 15.21
N ASP A 45 8.31 17.41 16.50
CA ASP A 45 7.39 16.47 17.18
C ASP A 45 5.91 16.87 17.03
N SER A 46 5.62 18.18 16.97
CA SER A 46 4.26 18.70 16.80
C SER A 46 3.59 18.27 15.48
N TRP A 47 4.37 17.90 14.47
CA TRP A 47 3.87 17.41 13.19
C TRP A 47 3.55 15.91 13.20
N ALA A 48 4.06 15.16 14.18
CA ALA A 48 3.92 13.71 14.22
C ALA A 48 2.44 13.28 14.25
N PHE A 49 1.65 13.88 15.13
CA PHE A 49 0.24 13.54 15.26
C PHE A 49 -0.62 13.94 14.04
N PRO A 50 -0.60 15.20 13.55
CA PRO A 50 -1.37 15.58 12.36
C PRO A 50 -1.04 14.73 11.13
N LEU A 51 0.24 14.45 10.89
CA LEU A 51 0.66 13.62 9.76
C LEU A 51 0.16 12.18 9.89
N ALA A 52 0.22 11.60 11.09
CA ALA A 52 -0.33 10.27 11.32
C ALA A 52 -1.84 10.22 11.01
N ILE A 53 -2.61 11.21 11.48
CA ILE A 53 -4.05 11.29 11.22
C ILE A 53 -4.33 11.42 9.72
N ILE A 54 -3.63 12.30 9.00
CA ILE A 54 -3.79 12.45 7.54
C ILE A 54 -3.46 11.13 6.83
N GLY A 55 -2.34 10.50 7.20
CA GLY A 55 -1.92 9.23 6.60
C GLY A 55 -2.93 8.10 6.84
N LEU A 56 -3.43 7.95 8.06
CA LEU A 56 -4.40 6.92 8.45
C LEU A 56 -5.77 7.14 7.81
N LEU A 57 -6.27 8.37 7.79
CA LEU A 57 -7.54 8.69 7.12
C LEU A 57 -7.44 8.48 5.61
N THR A 58 -6.31 8.85 5.01
CA THR A 58 -6.06 8.61 3.57
C THR A 58 -5.96 7.12 3.26
N LEU A 59 -5.32 6.33 4.14
CA LEU A 59 -5.28 4.87 4.04
C LEU A 59 -6.69 4.27 4.10
N ASN A 60 -7.49 4.68 5.07
CA ASN A 60 -8.87 4.21 5.21
C ASN A 60 -9.75 4.59 4.01
N LEU A 61 -9.58 5.80 3.48
CA LEU A 61 -10.23 6.25 2.26
C LEU A 61 -9.82 5.39 1.06
N LEU A 62 -8.53 5.14 0.89
CA LEU A 62 -7.99 4.33 -0.19
C LEU A 62 -8.54 2.89 -0.12
N LEU A 63 -8.49 2.29 1.08
CA LEU A 63 -9.05 0.97 1.32
C LEU A 63 -10.55 0.93 1.05
N GLU A 64 -11.31 1.99 1.37
CA GLU A 64 -12.76 2.00 1.09
C GLU A 64 -13.06 2.03 -0.41
N ARG A 65 -12.14 2.59 -1.20
CA ARG A 65 -12.28 2.65 -2.65
C ARG A 65 -11.84 1.39 -3.38
N ILE A 66 -11.00 0.56 -2.76
CA ILE A 66 -10.36 -0.59 -3.42
C ILE A 66 -10.80 -1.92 -2.80
N LEU A 67 -10.93 -1.94 -1.48
CA LEU A 67 -11.37 -3.08 -0.69
C LEU A 67 -12.47 -2.60 0.27
N PRO A 68 -13.67 -2.23 -0.23
CA PRO A 68 -14.76 -1.73 0.60
C PRO A 68 -15.01 -2.61 1.81
N LEU A 69 -15.22 -2.00 2.98
CA LEU A 69 -15.38 -2.75 4.21
C LEU A 69 -16.65 -3.60 4.19
N ARG A 70 -17.74 -3.07 3.60
CA ARG A 70 -18.97 -3.82 3.34
C ARG A 70 -19.11 -4.03 1.84
N ALA A 71 -19.26 -5.28 1.45
CA ALA A 71 -19.38 -5.67 0.06
C ALA A 71 -20.25 -6.93 -0.04
N LEU A 72 -20.99 -7.07 -1.14
CA LEU A 72 -21.86 -8.22 -1.39
C LEU A 72 -21.59 -8.75 -2.79
N SER A 73 -21.15 -10.01 -2.91
CA SER A 73 -21.05 -10.64 -4.23
C SER A 73 -22.42 -11.00 -4.78
N GLU A 74 -22.57 -10.99 -6.11
CA GLU A 74 -23.82 -11.37 -6.77
C GLU A 74 -24.22 -12.80 -6.43
N ALA A 75 -23.27 -13.73 -6.38
CA ALA A 75 -23.52 -15.11 -5.98
C ALA A 75 -24.09 -15.18 -4.55
N HIS A 76 -23.50 -14.47 -3.60
CA HIS A 76 -24.00 -14.45 -2.22
C HIS A 76 -25.37 -13.74 -2.14
N TRP A 77 -25.61 -12.72 -2.96
CA TRP A 77 -26.94 -12.12 -3.04
C TRP A 77 -27.99 -13.13 -3.51
N VAL A 78 -27.74 -13.80 -4.64
CA VAL A 78 -28.69 -14.72 -5.28
C VAL A 78 -28.96 -15.95 -4.43
N TYR A 79 -27.92 -16.57 -3.87
CA TYR A 79 -28.03 -17.89 -3.26
C TYR A 79 -28.26 -17.87 -1.74
N THR A 80 -27.90 -16.80 -1.02
CA THR A 80 -28.03 -16.77 0.45
C THR A 80 -28.82 -15.57 0.97
N ALA A 81 -28.48 -14.34 0.58
CA ALA A 81 -29.06 -13.14 1.17
C ALA A 81 -30.49 -12.84 0.68
N ARG A 82 -30.76 -13.00 -0.63
CA ARG A 82 -32.10 -12.80 -1.20
C ARG A 82 -33.11 -13.83 -0.67
N PRO A 83 -32.82 -15.15 -0.64
CA PRO A 83 -33.74 -16.13 -0.04
C PRO A 83 -34.01 -15.86 1.44
N ALA A 84 -32.98 -15.45 2.20
CA ALA A 84 -33.11 -15.12 3.61
C ALA A 84 -33.79 -13.76 3.89
N ARG A 85 -34.10 -12.97 2.85
CA ARG A 85 -34.68 -11.61 2.94
C ARG A 85 -33.92 -10.69 3.90
N ARG A 86 -32.59 -10.81 3.95
CA ARG A 86 -31.73 -10.02 4.85
C ARG A 86 -30.54 -9.47 4.09
N MET A 87 -30.18 -8.22 4.36
CA MET A 87 -28.92 -7.66 3.88
C MET A 87 -27.77 -8.16 4.78
N PRO A 88 -26.72 -8.77 4.21
CA PRO A 88 -25.59 -9.22 4.99
C PRO A 88 -24.81 -8.02 5.59
N GLY A 89 -24.31 -8.26 6.80
CA GLY A 89 -23.49 -7.31 7.56
C GLY A 89 -22.00 -7.48 7.25
N PHE A 90 -21.18 -7.55 8.29
CA PHE A 90 -19.74 -7.82 8.19
C PHE A 90 -19.48 -9.30 7.87
N ASP A 91 -18.49 -9.55 7.02
CA ASP A 91 -17.91 -10.88 6.82
C ASP A 91 -16.53 -10.99 7.50
N GLY A 92 -15.95 -12.20 7.50
CA GLY A 92 -14.65 -12.45 8.13
C GLY A 92 -13.53 -11.58 7.57
N LEU A 93 -13.52 -11.34 6.26
CA LEU A 93 -12.55 -10.46 5.62
C LEU A 93 -12.67 -9.01 6.08
N SER A 94 -13.88 -8.52 6.39
CA SER A 94 -14.08 -7.18 6.94
C SER A 94 -13.45 -7.05 8.34
N TRP A 95 -13.55 -8.10 9.16
CA TRP A 95 -12.88 -8.16 10.47
C TRP A 95 -11.37 -8.19 10.35
N VAL A 96 -10.83 -9.00 9.44
CA VAL A 96 -9.39 -9.04 9.16
C VAL A 96 -8.90 -7.67 8.70
N GLN A 97 -9.63 -6.96 7.84
CA GLN A 97 -9.28 -5.60 7.43
C GLN A 97 -9.23 -4.61 8.60
N LEU A 98 -10.24 -4.63 9.48
CA LEU A 98 -10.25 -3.74 10.66
C LEU A 98 -9.03 -4.01 11.55
N GLY A 99 -8.73 -5.27 11.81
CA GLY A 99 -7.60 -5.63 12.63
C GLY A 99 -6.25 -5.31 11.98
N LEU A 100 -6.08 -5.50 10.66
CA LEU A 100 -4.88 -5.09 9.93
C LEU A 100 -4.67 -3.57 9.97
N VAL A 101 -5.72 -2.78 9.73
CA VAL A 101 -5.69 -1.32 9.83
C VAL A 101 -5.34 -0.88 11.25
N GLY A 102 -5.97 -1.49 12.25
CA GLY A 102 -5.69 -1.25 13.66
C GLY A 102 -4.24 -1.57 14.02
N GLY A 103 -3.68 -2.68 13.52
CA GLY A 103 -2.29 -3.08 13.74
C GLY A 103 -1.28 -2.12 13.10
N VAL A 104 -1.52 -1.69 11.86
CA VAL A 104 -0.68 -0.68 11.19
C VAL A 104 -0.71 0.65 11.96
N ALA A 105 -1.90 1.08 12.40
CA ALA A 105 -2.03 2.30 13.18
C ALA A 105 -1.37 2.19 14.56
N ALA A 106 -1.50 1.04 15.22
CA ALA A 106 -0.84 0.76 16.48
C ALA A 106 0.67 0.92 16.35
N LEU A 107 1.27 0.30 15.32
CA LEU A 107 2.70 0.41 15.01
C LEU A 107 3.17 1.86 14.86
N VAL A 108 2.44 2.67 14.10
CA VAL A 108 2.75 4.10 13.93
C VAL A 108 2.67 4.84 15.26
N GLY A 109 1.71 4.47 16.12
CA GLY A 109 1.50 5.09 17.42
C GLY A 109 2.50 4.66 18.50
N VAL A 110 3.24 3.56 18.32
CA VAL A 110 4.20 3.08 19.34
C VAL A 110 5.29 4.12 19.61
N GLY A 111 5.87 4.73 18.57
CA GLY A 111 6.90 5.76 18.74
C GLY A 111 6.45 6.96 19.57
N GLN A 112 5.15 7.26 19.57
CA GLN A 112 4.56 8.37 20.32
C GLN A 112 3.93 7.94 21.67
N GLY A 113 4.04 6.66 22.04
CA GLY A 113 3.36 6.12 23.23
C GLY A 113 1.83 6.09 23.12
N MET A 114 1.28 6.31 21.93
CA MET A 114 -0.16 6.44 21.65
C MET A 114 -0.72 5.30 20.77
N TRP A 115 -0.11 4.11 20.88
CA TRP A 115 -0.40 2.97 20.01
C TRP A 115 -1.88 2.56 20.02
N TRP A 116 -2.53 2.54 21.20
CA TRP A 116 -3.94 2.11 21.29
C TRP A 116 -4.89 3.21 20.80
N GLN A 117 -4.58 4.49 21.03
CA GLN A 117 -5.37 5.62 20.53
C GLN A 117 -5.39 5.61 19.00
N TYR A 118 -4.22 5.38 18.38
CA TYR A 118 -4.09 5.33 16.92
C TYR A 118 -4.86 4.14 16.34
N ALA A 119 -4.74 2.96 16.98
CA ALA A 119 -5.51 1.79 16.60
C ALA A 119 -7.03 2.06 16.66
N VAL A 120 -7.51 2.65 17.76
CA VAL A 120 -8.92 3.01 17.93
C VAL A 120 -9.38 4.01 16.88
N ILE A 121 -8.63 5.09 16.64
CA ILE A 121 -8.97 6.10 15.62
C ILE A 121 -9.04 5.46 14.23
N ALA A 122 -8.07 4.62 13.88
CA ALA A 122 -8.03 3.98 12.57
C ALA A 122 -9.17 2.97 12.39
N VAL A 123 -9.47 2.15 13.40
CA VAL A 123 -10.57 1.18 13.37
C VAL A 123 -11.92 1.88 13.34
N LEU A 124 -12.15 2.89 14.19
CA LEU A 124 -13.41 3.63 14.23
C LEU A 124 -13.65 4.41 12.94
N SER A 125 -12.65 5.13 12.43
CA SER A 125 -12.81 5.85 11.16
C SER A 125 -13.08 4.90 9.99
N ARG A 126 -12.39 3.75 9.95
CA ARG A 126 -12.64 2.69 8.96
C ARG A 126 -14.06 2.13 9.07
N PHE A 127 -14.49 1.84 10.29
CA PHE A 127 -15.83 1.34 10.58
C PHE A 127 -16.91 2.35 10.16
N MET A 128 -16.74 3.63 10.52
CA MET A 128 -17.67 4.71 10.15
C MET A 128 -17.79 4.86 8.64
N MET A 129 -16.68 4.81 7.89
CA MET A 129 -16.70 4.84 6.43
C MET A 129 -17.48 3.66 5.84
N GLY A 130 -17.25 2.45 6.38
CA GLY A 130 -17.92 1.23 5.93
C GLY A 130 -19.39 1.14 6.32
N MET A 131 -19.80 1.81 7.41
CA MET A 131 -21.16 1.74 7.98
C MET A 131 -22.14 2.80 7.49
N ARG A 132 -21.79 3.55 6.45
CA ARG A 132 -22.73 4.46 5.78
C ARG A 132 -23.98 3.73 5.29
N ASN A 133 -25.04 4.48 4.98
CA ASN A 133 -26.26 3.91 4.41
C ASN A 133 -26.00 3.41 2.98
N TRP A 134 -25.99 2.09 2.81
CA TRP A 134 -25.77 1.45 1.52
C TRP A 134 -27.07 1.02 0.87
N THR A 135 -27.21 1.27 -0.43
CA THR A 135 -28.23 0.60 -1.25
C THR A 135 -27.73 -0.76 -1.72
N LEU A 136 -28.64 -1.66 -2.09
CA LEU A 136 -28.27 -2.97 -2.65
C LEU A 136 -27.34 -2.83 -3.86
N ALA A 137 -27.66 -1.92 -4.78
CA ALA A 137 -26.85 -1.65 -5.96
C ALA A 137 -25.41 -1.23 -5.59
N GLN A 138 -25.26 -0.39 -4.56
CA GLN A 138 -23.95 0.02 -4.07
C GLN A 138 -23.19 -1.13 -3.41
N LEU A 139 -23.87 -2.03 -2.68
CA LEU A 139 -23.23 -3.21 -2.08
C LEU A 139 -22.75 -4.22 -3.13
N LEU A 140 -23.53 -4.41 -4.20
CA LEU A 140 -23.14 -5.26 -5.34
C LEU A 140 -21.95 -4.67 -6.10
N ALA A 141 -21.97 -3.36 -6.37
CA ALA A 141 -20.83 -2.66 -6.97
C ALA A 141 -19.57 -2.70 -6.07
N ALA A 142 -19.76 -2.61 -4.75
CA ALA A 142 -18.68 -2.80 -3.78
C ALA A 142 -18.17 -4.26 -3.78
N GLY A 143 -19.06 -5.24 -4.01
CA GLY A 143 -18.71 -6.65 -4.24
C GLY A 143 -17.74 -6.84 -5.39
N VAL A 144 -18.05 -6.23 -6.54
CA VAL A 144 -17.18 -6.25 -7.73
C VAL A 144 -15.85 -5.55 -7.45
N THR A 145 -15.90 -4.39 -6.79
CA THR A 145 -14.68 -3.65 -6.44
C THR A 145 -13.78 -4.48 -5.52
N ARG A 146 -14.36 -5.11 -4.49
CA ARG A 146 -13.63 -5.93 -3.53
C ARG A 146 -13.07 -7.20 -4.18
N SER A 147 -13.78 -7.83 -5.10
CA SER A 147 -13.27 -9.01 -5.82
C SER A 147 -12.08 -8.65 -6.70
N VAL A 148 -12.13 -7.51 -7.39
CA VAL A 148 -10.97 -6.97 -8.12
C VAL A 148 -9.82 -6.63 -7.17
N GLY A 149 -10.13 -6.03 -6.02
CA GLY A 149 -9.12 -5.71 -5.01
C GLY A 149 -8.41 -6.94 -4.44
N LEU A 150 -9.15 -8.02 -4.21
CA LEU A 150 -8.62 -9.31 -3.79
C LEU A 150 -7.99 -10.09 -4.95
N GLY A 151 -8.28 -9.73 -6.20
CA GLY A 151 -7.72 -10.35 -7.40
C GLY A 151 -6.20 -10.34 -7.42
N GLY A 152 -5.53 -9.39 -6.75
CA GLY A 152 -4.07 -9.43 -6.59
C GLY A 152 -3.53 -10.65 -5.83
N LEU A 153 -4.38 -11.33 -5.04
CA LEU A 153 -4.00 -12.53 -4.28
C LEU A 153 -4.25 -13.83 -5.05
N SER A 154 -5.09 -13.81 -6.08
CA SER A 154 -5.54 -15.01 -6.81
C SER A 154 -5.23 -15.00 -8.30
N VAL A 155 -5.14 -13.81 -8.91
CA VAL A 155 -4.83 -13.63 -10.33
C VAL A 155 -3.32 -13.52 -10.50
N GLN A 156 -2.76 -14.50 -11.21
CA GLN A 156 -1.33 -14.64 -11.45
C GLN A 156 -0.80 -13.74 -12.59
N ASP A 157 -1.64 -12.89 -13.16
CA ASP A 157 -1.28 -11.89 -14.15
C ASP A 157 -1.25 -10.48 -13.53
N SER A 158 -0.02 -10.00 -13.34
CA SER A 158 0.25 -8.70 -12.75
C SER A 158 -0.22 -7.50 -13.58
N GLU A 159 -0.29 -7.64 -14.91
CA GLU A 159 -0.81 -6.60 -15.78
C GLU A 159 -2.33 -6.56 -15.70
N LEU A 160 -2.98 -7.71 -15.76
CA LEU A 160 -4.42 -7.83 -15.62
C LEU A 160 -4.89 -7.24 -14.30
N VAL A 161 -4.27 -7.62 -13.18
CA VAL A 161 -4.58 -7.06 -11.85
C VAL A 161 -4.40 -5.54 -11.83
N SER A 162 -3.27 -5.06 -12.36
CA SER A 162 -2.93 -3.64 -12.41
C SER A 162 -3.92 -2.83 -13.27
N GLN A 163 -4.41 -3.40 -14.37
CA GLN A 163 -5.43 -2.81 -15.24
C GLN A 163 -6.81 -2.86 -14.60
N ALA A 164 -7.17 -3.96 -13.94
CA ALA A 164 -8.42 -4.12 -13.22
C ALA A 164 -8.54 -3.10 -12.07
N PHE A 165 -7.47 -2.87 -11.30
CA PHE A 165 -7.42 -1.79 -10.31
C PHE A 165 -7.63 -0.40 -10.95
N ALA A 166 -7.01 -0.15 -12.10
CA ALA A 166 -7.22 1.09 -12.83
C ALA A 166 -8.65 1.20 -13.39
N GLN A 167 -9.30 0.09 -13.68
CA GLN A 167 -10.68 0.05 -14.19
C GLN A 167 -11.72 0.27 -13.09
N CYS A 168 -11.59 -0.38 -11.94
CA CYS A 168 -12.43 -0.10 -10.75
C CYS A 168 -12.32 1.36 -10.30
N ALA A 169 -11.18 2.00 -10.57
CA ALA A 169 -11.01 3.41 -10.35
C ALA A 169 -11.81 4.29 -11.34
N ILE A 170 -11.92 3.86 -12.61
CA ILE A 170 -12.59 4.60 -13.68
C ILE A 170 -14.12 4.60 -13.51
N THR A 171 -14.71 3.52 -13.01
CA THR A 171 -16.18 3.38 -12.87
C THR A 171 -16.80 4.40 -11.91
N ASN A 172 -16.02 5.04 -11.05
CA ASN A 172 -16.51 6.05 -10.12
C ASN A 172 -16.72 7.46 -10.72
N ASN A 173 -16.22 7.76 -11.94
CA ASN A 173 -16.44 9.08 -12.55
C ASN A 173 -16.46 9.06 -14.10
N LEU A 174 -17.56 8.55 -14.65
CA LEU A 174 -17.78 8.34 -16.09
C LEU A 174 -17.62 9.61 -16.94
N LYS A 175 -18.00 10.78 -16.40
CA LYS A 175 -18.04 12.07 -17.13
C LYS A 175 -16.66 12.61 -17.52
N VAL A 176 -15.64 12.40 -16.67
CA VAL A 176 -14.26 12.84 -16.94
C VAL A 176 -13.63 12.03 -18.08
N TRP A 177 -14.15 10.81 -18.32
CA TRP A 177 -13.54 9.84 -19.21
C TRP A 177 -14.14 9.82 -20.62
N LEU A 178 -15.45 10.05 -20.78
CA LEU A 178 -16.10 10.16 -22.10
C LEU A 178 -15.54 11.32 -22.96
N ALA A 179 -14.78 12.25 -22.36
CA ALA A 179 -14.14 13.38 -23.04
C ALA A 179 -12.72 13.09 -23.57
N VAL A 180 -12.20 11.87 -23.45
CA VAL A 180 -10.80 11.56 -23.79
C VAL A 180 -10.62 11.34 -25.29
N ARG A 181 -9.98 12.30 -25.98
CA ARG A 181 -9.57 12.18 -27.38
C ARG A 181 -8.31 11.31 -27.55
N PRO A 182 -8.15 10.56 -28.65
CA PRO A 182 -6.89 9.88 -28.97
C PRO A 182 -5.70 10.84 -28.90
N ALA A 183 -4.56 10.38 -28.39
CA ALA A 183 -3.34 11.19 -28.28
C ALA A 183 -2.11 10.36 -28.65
N GLY A 184 -1.25 10.90 -29.51
CA GLY A 184 0.04 10.29 -29.88
C GLY A 184 1.21 10.71 -28.99
N ASN A 185 1.07 11.78 -28.20
CA ASN A 185 2.14 12.29 -27.33
C ASN A 185 2.34 11.36 -26.10
N PRO A 186 3.51 10.72 -25.93
CA PRO A 186 3.79 9.82 -24.82
C PRO A 186 3.61 10.46 -23.43
N TRP A 187 3.98 11.73 -23.26
CA TRP A 187 3.87 12.45 -21.98
C TRP A 187 2.41 12.64 -21.56
N LEU A 188 1.55 13.02 -22.51
CA LEU A 188 0.12 13.17 -22.26
C LEU A 188 -0.52 11.82 -21.90
N LEU A 189 -0.07 10.73 -22.54
CA LEU A 189 -0.52 9.38 -22.21
C LEU A 189 -0.09 8.96 -20.80
N VAL A 190 1.14 9.27 -20.37
CA VAL A 190 1.60 9.02 -19.01
C VAL A 190 0.76 9.80 -18.00
N ALA A 191 0.55 11.10 -18.22
CA ALA A 191 -0.27 11.93 -17.33
C ALA A 191 -1.70 11.38 -17.19
N ARG A 192 -2.33 10.97 -18.30
CA ARG A 192 -3.66 10.35 -18.29
C ARG A 192 -3.67 8.97 -17.62
N ARG A 193 -2.60 8.19 -17.73
CA ARG A 193 -2.49 6.89 -17.04
C ARG A 193 -2.30 7.08 -15.54
N TYR A 194 -1.50 8.06 -15.14
CA TYR A 194 -1.34 8.45 -13.74
C TYR A 194 -2.67 8.95 -13.15
N GLY A 195 -3.38 9.84 -13.86
CA GLY A 195 -4.70 10.33 -13.44
C GLY A 195 -5.77 9.24 -13.30
N ARG A 196 -5.75 8.21 -14.15
CA ARG A 196 -6.65 7.05 -14.03
C ARG A 196 -6.31 6.14 -12.84
N ARG A 197 -5.08 6.19 -12.35
CA ARG A 197 -4.59 5.42 -11.21
C ARG A 197 -4.53 6.30 -9.97
N PHE A 198 -5.67 6.86 -9.56
CA PHE A 198 -5.76 7.79 -8.42
C PHE A 198 -5.22 7.20 -7.10
N TYR A 199 -5.13 5.87 -6.99
CA TYR A 199 -4.51 5.23 -5.85
C TYR A 199 -3.01 5.54 -5.72
N LEU A 200 -2.31 5.85 -6.82
CA LEU A 200 -0.88 6.21 -6.78
C LEU A 200 -0.63 7.51 -6.00
N PRO A 201 -1.28 8.65 -6.30
CA PRO A 201 -1.11 9.85 -5.49
C PRO A 201 -1.62 9.67 -4.05
N LEU A 202 -2.66 8.87 -3.80
CA LEU A 202 -3.07 8.55 -2.42
C LEU A 202 -1.99 7.75 -1.67
N LEU A 203 -1.34 6.79 -2.33
CA LEU A 203 -0.19 6.06 -1.76
C LEU A 203 0.99 6.99 -1.48
N VAL A 204 1.27 7.99 -2.33
CA VAL A 204 2.28 9.02 -2.03
C VAL A 204 1.97 9.70 -0.70
N VAL A 205 0.73 10.19 -0.54
CA VAL A 205 0.30 10.86 0.70
C VAL A 205 0.42 9.93 1.90
N ILE A 206 -0.06 8.69 1.80
CA ILE A 206 0.02 7.71 2.89
C ILE A 206 1.48 7.44 3.28
N ILE A 207 2.35 7.16 2.31
CA ILE A 207 3.75 6.81 2.57
C ILE A 207 4.48 7.99 3.22
N VAL A 208 4.32 9.20 2.66
CA VAL A 208 4.97 10.40 3.19
C VAL A 208 4.45 10.73 4.59
N CYS A 209 3.14 10.84 4.77
CA CYS A 209 2.55 11.21 6.06
C CYS A 209 2.85 10.20 7.16
N LEU A 210 2.73 8.89 6.90
CA LEU A 210 3.01 7.86 7.91
C LEU A 210 4.51 7.73 8.22
N SER A 211 5.39 7.91 7.23
CA SER A 211 6.83 7.85 7.49
C SER A 211 7.30 9.09 8.26
N LEU A 212 6.84 10.28 7.86
CA LEU A 212 7.18 11.53 8.54
C LEU A 212 6.55 11.64 9.93
N SER A 213 5.42 11.00 10.21
CA SER A 213 4.87 10.95 11.56
C SER A 213 5.71 10.11 12.52
N MET A 214 6.42 9.12 12.00
CA MET A 214 7.33 8.27 12.78
C MET A 214 8.72 8.90 12.90
N ALA A 215 9.13 9.77 11.96
CA ALA A 215 10.49 10.29 11.89
C ALA A 215 11.03 10.97 13.18
N PRO A 216 10.24 11.75 13.95
CA PRO A 216 10.76 12.38 15.16
C PRO A 216 11.06 11.39 16.30
N THR A 217 10.30 10.29 16.37
CA THR A 217 10.36 9.33 17.48
C THR A 217 11.16 8.08 17.12
N TRP A 218 10.99 7.56 15.90
CA TRP A 218 11.67 6.39 15.34
C TRP A 218 12.29 6.69 13.96
N PRO A 219 13.33 7.54 13.91
CA PRO A 219 13.92 8.01 12.66
C PRO A 219 14.47 6.88 11.79
N GLN A 220 15.06 5.84 12.35
CA GLN A 220 15.61 4.70 11.60
C GLN A 220 14.51 3.87 10.94
N VAL A 221 13.45 3.56 11.70
CA VAL A 221 12.30 2.81 11.19
C VAL A 221 11.59 3.61 10.09
N ALA A 222 11.42 4.92 10.30
CA ALA A 222 10.82 5.81 9.32
C ALA A 222 11.59 5.82 7.98
N VAL A 223 12.94 5.85 7.98
CA VAL A 223 13.75 5.75 6.75
C VAL A 223 13.46 4.44 6.03
N VAL A 224 13.54 3.32 6.75
CA VAL A 224 13.41 1.99 6.15
C VAL A 224 12.01 1.80 5.57
N VAL A 225 10.97 2.13 6.34
CA VAL A 225 9.57 2.03 5.89
C VAL A 225 9.33 2.94 4.69
N PHE A 226 9.80 4.19 4.73
CA PHE A 226 9.70 5.12 3.61
C PHE A 226 10.34 4.54 2.35
N LEU A 227 11.59 4.11 2.43
CA LEU A 227 12.36 3.63 1.29
C LEU A 227 11.76 2.36 0.69
N LEU A 228 11.34 1.41 1.52
CA LEU A 228 10.67 0.20 1.07
C LEU A 228 9.36 0.52 0.35
N ALA A 229 8.48 1.29 0.99
CA ALA A 229 7.16 1.60 0.44
C ALA A 229 7.26 2.47 -0.82
N TRP A 230 8.15 3.47 -0.84
CA TRP A 230 8.39 4.35 -1.98
C TRP A 230 8.98 3.61 -3.19
N SER A 231 9.87 2.66 -2.94
CA SER A 231 10.44 1.80 -3.99
C SER A 231 9.38 0.90 -4.63
N ILE A 232 8.48 0.34 -3.82
CA ILE A 232 7.34 -0.46 -4.32
C ILE A 232 6.38 0.42 -5.13
N LEU A 233 6.08 1.62 -4.64
CA LEU A 233 5.25 2.60 -5.36
C LEU A 233 5.85 2.94 -6.74
N GLY A 234 7.17 3.02 -6.84
CA GLY A 234 7.88 3.25 -8.10
C GLY A 234 7.53 2.26 -9.21
N ALA A 235 7.13 1.03 -8.86
CA ALA A 235 6.64 0.05 -9.83
C ALA A 235 5.33 0.50 -10.49
N GLY A 236 4.41 1.07 -9.71
CA GLY A 236 3.14 1.61 -10.20
C GLY A 236 3.35 2.83 -11.10
N VAL A 237 4.25 3.73 -10.70
CA VAL A 237 4.66 4.90 -11.51
C VAL A 237 5.28 4.46 -12.83
N ALA A 238 6.25 3.53 -12.79
CA ALA A 238 6.89 3.01 -14.00
C ALA A 238 5.90 2.32 -14.96
N ARG A 239 4.89 1.60 -14.45
CA ARG A 239 3.83 1.01 -15.28
C ARG A 239 3.03 2.04 -16.07
N CYS A 240 2.90 3.29 -15.60
CA CYS A 240 2.25 4.35 -16.37
C CYS A 240 3.00 4.67 -17.67
N THR A 241 4.30 4.40 -17.72
CA THR A 241 5.20 4.71 -18.84
C THR A 241 5.48 3.53 -19.78
N ARG A 242 4.86 2.37 -19.55
CA ARG A 242 5.08 1.19 -20.41
C ARG A 242 4.11 1.17 -21.59
N PHE A 243 4.64 1.21 -22.80
CA PHE A 243 3.82 1.27 -24.02
C PHE A 243 3.72 -0.07 -24.77
N GLY A 244 4.31 -1.15 -24.24
CA GLY A 244 4.20 -2.49 -24.81
C GLY A 244 4.69 -2.53 -26.26
N MET A 245 3.87 -3.07 -27.16
CA MET A 245 4.17 -3.17 -28.60
C MET A 245 4.34 -1.82 -29.31
N TRP A 246 3.92 -0.70 -28.69
CA TRP A 246 4.13 0.66 -29.21
C TRP A 246 5.40 1.32 -28.66
N GLY A 247 6.33 0.52 -28.16
CA GLY A 247 7.61 0.99 -27.67
C GLY A 247 8.47 1.62 -28.78
N SER A 248 8.88 2.86 -28.58
CA SER A 248 9.89 3.58 -29.37
C SER A 248 11.03 4.09 -28.47
N GLN A 249 12.13 4.56 -29.06
CA GLN A 249 13.22 5.19 -28.32
C GLN A 249 12.72 6.39 -27.49
N GLU A 250 11.77 7.16 -28.00
CA GLU A 250 11.13 8.27 -27.28
C GLU A 250 10.39 7.77 -26.04
N THR A 251 9.58 6.72 -26.16
CA THR A 251 8.86 6.15 -25.00
C THR A 251 9.79 5.55 -23.95
N ALA A 252 10.96 5.03 -24.36
CA ALA A 252 11.98 4.55 -23.44
C ALA A 252 12.61 5.72 -22.66
N ARG A 253 12.85 6.87 -23.30
CA ARG A 253 13.30 8.10 -22.60
C ARG A 253 12.28 8.54 -21.55
N VAL A 254 10.99 8.50 -21.88
CA VAL A 254 9.91 8.86 -20.95
C VAL A 254 9.93 7.97 -19.71
N LEU A 255 10.07 6.65 -19.88
CA LEU A 255 10.22 5.72 -18.75
C LEU A 255 11.37 6.13 -17.83
N TRP A 256 12.56 6.35 -18.38
CA TRP A 256 13.74 6.68 -17.59
C TRP A 256 13.62 8.03 -16.89
N VAL A 257 13.10 9.06 -17.56
CA VAL A 257 12.89 10.38 -16.95
C VAL A 257 11.88 10.32 -15.81
N VAL A 258 10.76 9.60 -15.98
CA VAL A 258 9.74 9.48 -14.93
C VAL A 258 10.25 8.68 -13.73
N VAL A 259 10.95 7.57 -13.97
CA VAL A 259 11.51 6.75 -12.88
C VAL A 259 12.64 7.48 -12.16
N ALA A 260 13.52 8.18 -12.89
CA ALA A 260 14.54 9.03 -12.30
C ALA A 260 13.91 10.16 -11.48
N GLY A 261 12.89 10.84 -12.01
CA GLY A 261 12.13 11.85 -11.28
C GLY A 261 11.53 11.32 -9.97
N HIS A 262 10.90 10.15 -10.01
CA HIS A 262 10.36 9.49 -8.81
C HIS A 262 11.44 9.17 -7.76
N ALA A 263 12.62 8.75 -8.21
CA ALA A 263 13.77 8.47 -7.34
C ALA A 263 14.38 9.74 -6.75
N LEU A 264 14.48 10.81 -7.54
CA LEU A 264 14.95 12.13 -7.10
C LEU A 264 14.02 12.75 -6.07
N VAL A 265 12.70 12.57 -6.21
CA VAL A 265 11.73 13.00 -5.18
C VAL A 265 11.98 12.24 -3.88
N ALA A 266 12.26 10.93 -3.93
CA ALA A 266 12.63 10.16 -2.73
C ALA A 266 13.88 10.71 -2.04
N ALA A 267 14.93 10.97 -2.83
CA ALA A 267 16.19 11.52 -2.37
C ALA A 267 16.00 12.93 -1.76
N MET A 268 15.15 13.77 -2.38
CA MET A 268 14.80 15.08 -1.87
C MET A 268 14.06 15.00 -0.53
N ILE A 269 13.07 14.11 -0.41
CA ILE A 269 12.34 13.89 0.85
C ILE A 269 13.31 13.46 1.93
N LEU A 270 14.22 12.51 1.64
CA LEU A 270 15.25 12.10 2.61
C LEU A 270 16.11 13.29 3.04
N TRP A 271 16.66 14.04 2.09
CA TRP A 271 17.56 15.16 2.33
C TRP A 271 16.93 16.29 3.17
N VAL A 272 15.65 16.57 2.95
CA VAL A 272 14.90 17.58 3.73
C VAL A 272 14.56 17.07 5.13
N THR A 273 14.31 15.77 5.27
CA THR A 273 13.75 15.18 6.49
C THR A 273 14.81 14.72 7.49
N TRP A 274 15.96 14.20 7.04
CA TRP A 274 17.01 13.69 7.93
C TRP A 274 18.22 14.62 7.98
N ARG A 275 18.86 14.73 9.16
CA ARG A 275 19.92 15.71 9.41
C ARG A 275 21.24 15.36 8.73
N ALA A 276 21.60 14.09 8.74
CA ALA A 276 22.90 13.55 8.40
C ALA A 276 22.91 12.84 7.02
N VAL A 277 22.15 13.36 6.06
CA VAL A 277 22.08 12.76 4.72
C VAL A 277 23.30 13.16 3.89
N ASN A 278 24.19 12.20 3.64
CA ASN A 278 25.37 12.39 2.80
C ASN A 278 25.11 12.02 1.32
N PRO A 279 26.01 12.40 0.38
CA PRO A 279 25.84 12.08 -1.03
C PRO A 279 25.73 10.57 -1.33
N ALA A 280 26.42 9.73 -0.56
CA ALA A 280 26.36 8.28 -0.73
C ALA A 280 24.95 7.73 -0.43
N ALA A 281 24.29 8.23 0.61
CA ALA A 281 22.91 7.89 0.96
C ALA A 281 21.93 8.28 -0.14
N LEU A 282 22.14 9.44 -0.79
CA LEU A 282 21.31 9.90 -1.91
C LEU A 282 21.50 9.03 -3.15
N VAL A 283 22.75 8.69 -3.49
CA VAL A 283 23.06 7.81 -4.62
C VAL A 283 22.47 6.42 -4.39
N ALA A 284 22.65 5.83 -3.20
CA ALA A 284 22.08 4.54 -2.83
C ALA A 284 20.55 4.56 -2.96
N THR A 285 19.91 5.62 -2.49
CA THR A 285 18.46 5.81 -2.62
C THR A 285 18.02 5.85 -4.08
N VAL A 286 18.68 6.66 -4.92
CA VAL A 286 18.32 6.79 -6.34
C VAL A 286 18.48 5.46 -7.06
N VAL A 287 19.64 4.81 -6.92
CA VAL A 287 19.94 3.53 -7.56
C VAL A 287 18.92 2.45 -7.17
N MET A 288 18.64 2.33 -5.86
CA MET A 288 17.67 1.37 -5.35
C MET A 288 16.26 1.64 -5.88
N VAL A 289 15.75 2.87 -5.75
CA VAL A 289 14.38 3.21 -6.16
C VAL A 289 14.19 3.01 -7.66
N VAL A 290 15.19 3.40 -8.48
CA VAL A 290 15.19 3.15 -9.93
C VAL A 290 15.15 1.65 -10.22
N TYR A 291 16.08 0.88 -9.64
CA TYR A 291 16.17 -0.56 -9.86
C TYR A 291 14.87 -1.27 -9.50
N VAL A 292 14.35 -1.03 -8.30
CA VAL A 292 13.12 -1.67 -7.80
C VAL A 292 11.92 -1.27 -8.66
N GLY A 293 11.79 0.02 -9.00
CA GLY A 293 10.72 0.51 -9.87
C GLY A 293 10.72 -0.14 -11.25
N VAL A 294 11.89 -0.29 -11.87
CA VAL A 294 12.03 -0.93 -13.20
C VAL A 294 11.79 -2.43 -13.12
N VAL A 295 12.39 -3.12 -12.16
CA VAL A 295 12.30 -4.58 -12.05
C VAL A 295 10.89 -5.03 -11.66
N ARG A 296 10.21 -4.33 -10.75
CA ARG A 296 8.84 -4.67 -10.32
C ARG A 296 7.76 -4.22 -11.30
N SER A 297 8.06 -3.27 -12.19
CA SER A 297 7.10 -2.83 -13.21
C SER A 297 6.98 -3.77 -14.42
N ARG A 298 7.88 -4.74 -14.58
CA ARG A 298 7.85 -5.66 -15.73
C ARG A 298 6.58 -6.54 -15.71
N PRO A 299 5.93 -6.74 -16.88
CA PRO A 299 4.85 -7.72 -17.04
C PRO A 299 5.32 -9.09 -16.58
N ARG A 300 4.48 -9.81 -15.84
CA ARG A 300 4.72 -11.18 -15.42
C ARG A 300 3.40 -11.93 -15.31
N ALA A 301 3.40 -13.13 -15.87
CA ALA A 301 2.43 -14.18 -15.63
C ALA A 301 3.14 -15.34 -14.92
N ALA A 302 2.47 -15.99 -13.97
CA ALA A 302 2.98 -17.26 -13.45
C ALA A 302 3.01 -18.29 -14.56
N THR A 303 4.02 -19.15 -14.52
CA THR A 303 4.20 -20.24 -15.47
C THR A 303 3.85 -21.60 -14.85
N SER A 304 3.65 -21.64 -13.53
CA SER A 304 3.25 -22.85 -12.80
C SER A 304 1.81 -22.76 -12.31
N ALA A 305 1.09 -23.89 -12.37
CA ALA A 305 -0.23 -24.06 -11.77
C ALA A 305 -0.14 -24.49 -10.29
N GLU A 306 1.05 -24.45 -9.69
CA GLU A 306 1.25 -24.84 -8.30
C GLU A 306 0.61 -23.85 -7.35
N VAL A 307 -0.06 -24.40 -6.35
CA VAL A 307 -0.82 -23.66 -5.37
C VAL A 307 -0.61 -24.31 -4.01
N VAL A 308 -0.31 -23.49 -3.01
CA VAL A 308 -0.20 -23.88 -1.61
C VAL A 308 -1.44 -23.37 -0.88
N ASP A 309 -2.08 -24.23 -0.10
CA ASP A 309 -3.12 -23.77 0.82
C ASP A 309 -2.46 -22.98 1.95
N SER A 310 -2.89 -21.73 2.12
CA SER A 310 -2.42 -20.86 3.20
C SER A 310 -2.87 -21.30 4.59
N GLY A 311 -3.75 -22.31 4.71
CA GLY A 311 -4.40 -22.72 5.95
C GLY A 311 -5.49 -21.76 6.43
N LEU A 312 -5.71 -20.65 5.70
CA LEU A 312 -6.76 -19.66 5.91
C LEU A 312 -7.85 -19.76 4.81
N GLY A 313 -7.88 -20.87 4.06
CA GLY A 313 -8.81 -21.07 2.95
C GLY A 313 -8.48 -20.26 1.69
N ALA A 314 -7.30 -19.65 1.63
CA ALA A 314 -6.78 -19.00 0.44
C ALA A 314 -5.69 -19.86 -0.21
N MET A 315 -5.85 -20.09 -1.50
CA MET A 315 -4.91 -20.81 -2.35
C MET A 315 -3.88 -19.81 -2.91
N VAL A 316 -2.60 -19.94 -2.52
CA VAL A 316 -1.53 -19.01 -2.90
C VAL A 316 -0.49 -19.74 -3.74
N SER A 317 -0.21 -19.22 -4.94
CA SER A 317 0.85 -19.77 -5.79
C SER A 317 2.24 -19.34 -5.33
N PRO A 318 3.25 -20.24 -5.29
CA PRO A 318 4.64 -19.88 -5.03
C PRO A 318 5.17 -18.80 -6.01
N ASP A 319 4.72 -18.82 -7.27
CA ASP A 319 5.06 -17.81 -8.27
C ASP A 319 4.58 -16.41 -7.88
N LEU A 320 3.47 -16.32 -7.14
CA LEU A 320 2.93 -15.07 -6.60
C LEU A 320 3.83 -14.52 -5.49
N ILE A 321 4.33 -15.40 -4.60
CA ILE A 321 5.28 -15.03 -3.53
C ILE A 321 6.59 -14.54 -4.16
N GLY A 322 7.13 -15.29 -5.12
CA GLY A 322 8.31 -14.87 -5.88
C GLY A 322 8.09 -13.56 -6.63
N TYR A 323 6.89 -13.33 -7.17
CA TYR A 323 6.51 -12.09 -7.82
C TYR A 323 6.52 -10.89 -6.86
N TYR A 324 5.86 -10.99 -5.71
CA TYR A 324 5.82 -9.90 -4.71
C TYR A 324 7.14 -9.68 -3.99
N GLY A 325 7.96 -10.73 -3.85
CA GLY A 325 9.30 -10.69 -3.27
C GLY A 325 10.38 -10.13 -4.20
N LYS A 326 10.16 -10.09 -5.52
CA LYS A 326 11.16 -9.57 -6.47
C LYS A 326 11.52 -8.12 -6.20
N GLY A 327 12.81 -7.86 -6.05
CA GLY A 327 13.36 -6.54 -5.72
C GLY A 327 13.18 -6.14 -4.26
N LEU A 328 12.49 -6.92 -3.43
CA LEU A 328 12.32 -6.62 -2.00
C LEU A 328 13.64 -6.74 -1.25
N VAL A 329 14.45 -7.76 -1.55
CA VAL A 329 15.81 -7.91 -0.98
C VAL A 329 16.68 -6.71 -1.33
N VAL A 330 16.68 -6.27 -2.59
CA VAL A 330 17.45 -5.10 -3.02
C VAL A 330 16.92 -3.82 -2.36
N ALA A 331 15.59 -3.69 -2.21
CA ALA A 331 14.99 -2.57 -1.50
C ALA A 331 15.41 -2.57 -0.02
N LEU A 332 15.45 -3.74 0.62
CA LEU A 332 15.85 -3.86 2.02
C LEU A 332 17.33 -3.56 2.21
N VAL A 333 18.20 -4.19 1.41
CA VAL A 333 19.65 -3.96 1.45
C VAL A 333 19.96 -2.49 1.15
N GLY A 334 19.35 -1.91 0.12
CA GLY A 334 19.52 -0.50 -0.21
C GLY A 334 19.03 0.43 0.92
N ALA A 335 17.89 0.11 1.55
CA ALA A 335 17.39 0.88 2.69
C ALA A 335 18.33 0.80 3.90
N VAL A 336 18.92 -0.36 4.17
CA VAL A 336 19.91 -0.55 5.24
C VAL A 336 21.21 0.19 4.93
N ILE A 337 21.71 0.15 3.69
CA ILE A 337 22.89 0.92 3.27
C ILE A 337 22.63 2.42 3.44
N THR A 338 21.48 2.90 2.98
CA THR A 338 21.09 4.31 3.15
C THR A 338 20.97 4.68 4.63
N LEU A 339 20.38 3.82 5.46
CA LEU A 339 20.28 4.04 6.89
C LEU A 339 21.67 4.13 7.54
N ALA A 340 22.57 3.18 7.24
CA ALA A 340 23.94 3.19 7.76
C ALA A 340 24.70 4.45 7.33
N ALA A 341 24.49 4.92 6.10
CA ALA A 341 25.09 6.15 5.61
C ALA A 341 24.53 7.41 6.29
N ILE A 342 23.28 7.39 6.76
CA ILE A 342 22.65 8.51 7.49
C ILE A 342 23.01 8.49 8.98
N SER A 343 23.19 7.31 9.57
CA SER A 343 23.41 7.15 11.00
C SER A 343 24.90 7.09 11.40
N GLY A 344 25.79 6.76 10.47
CA GLY A 344 27.24 6.64 10.69
C GLY A 344 28.06 7.91 10.40
N SER A 345 27.40 9.05 10.18
CA SER A 345 28.04 10.37 9.99
C SER A 345 27.65 11.35 11.08
#